data_AF-A0A920K526-F1
#
_entry.id   AF-A0A920K526-F1
#
_cell.length_a   1.000
_cell.length_b   1.000
_cell.length_c   1.000
_cell.angle_alpha   90.00
_cell.angle_beta   90.00
_cell.angle_gamma   90.00
#
_symmetry.space_group_name_H-M   'P 1'
#
loop_
_entity.id
_entity.type
_entity.pdbx_description
1 polymer ?
#
loop_
_entity_poly.entity_id
_entity_poly.type
_entity_poly.pdbx_seq_one_letter_code
_entity_poly.pdbx_strand_id
1 'polypeptide(L)'
;MTNKFKLLPRDRVEQQLDDIDTLQVYFNTHYYNSGAIDALSSYPTIADIEISKLNDGETLPPDTTLLIDVIEEKQTVFRDTDYTYYTLTLNEGAGENPHFSDQVRVNYEGFLTTGATFDASVTSVDIDLPSAIAVGTEFYLNLKRPINT
;
A
#
# COMPACT_ATOMS: atom_id res chain seq x y z
N MET A 1 -39.32 20.17 -0.27
CA MET A 1 -38.18 20.45 -1.18
C MET A 1 -36.96 19.79 -0.55
N THR A 2 -36.54 18.64 -1.07
CA THR A 2 -35.39 17.91 -0.50
C THR A 2 -34.13 18.62 -0.95
N ASN A 3 -33.44 19.25 0.00
CA ASN A 3 -32.15 19.88 -0.25
C ASN A 3 -31.15 18.78 -0.58
N LYS A 4 -30.95 18.52 -1.88
CA LYS A 4 -29.84 17.68 -2.33
C LYS A 4 -28.57 18.48 -2.07
N PHE A 5 -27.92 18.21 -0.95
CA PHE A 5 -26.55 18.65 -0.72
C PHE A 5 -25.70 18.09 -1.84
N LYS A 6 -25.47 18.91 -2.87
CA LYS A 6 -24.47 18.65 -3.89
C LYS A 6 -23.14 18.80 -3.18
N LEU A 7 -22.53 17.68 -2.78
CA LEU A 7 -21.14 17.67 -2.34
C LEU A 7 -20.33 18.28 -3.49
N LEU A 8 -19.83 19.51 -3.29
CA LEU A 8 -18.90 20.09 -4.23
C LEU A 8 -17.65 19.19 -4.23
N PRO A 9 -17.05 18.91 -5.39
CA PRO A 9 -15.74 18.28 -5.42
C PRO A 9 -14.81 19.07 -4.51
N ARG A 10 -14.19 18.40 -3.53
CA ARG A 10 -13.16 19.02 -2.69
C ARG A 10 -12.01 19.48 -3.57
N ASP A 11 -11.36 20.56 -3.17
CA ASP A 11 -10.14 20.98 -3.82
C ASP A 11 -9.10 19.85 -3.71
N ARG A 12 -8.34 19.59 -4.79
CA ARG A 12 -7.41 18.46 -4.81
C ARG A 12 -6.28 18.62 -3.80
N VAL A 13 -5.82 19.85 -3.55
CA VAL A 13 -4.74 20.11 -2.59
C VAL A 13 -5.26 19.91 -1.17
N GLU A 14 -6.48 20.38 -0.88
CA GLU A 14 -7.13 20.14 0.42
C GLU A 14 -7.28 18.64 0.69
N GLN A 15 -7.75 17.87 -0.29
CA GLN A 15 -7.91 16.42 -0.14
C GLN A 15 -6.56 15.71 0.09
N GLN A 16 -5.50 16.09 -0.63
CA GLN A 16 -4.17 15.52 -0.42
C GLN A 16 -3.63 15.78 0.99
N LEU A 17 -3.88 16.96 1.56
CA LEU A 17 -3.47 17.28 2.92
C LEU A 17 -4.24 16.44 3.95
N ASP A 18 -5.56 16.30 3.80
CA ASP A 18 -6.40 15.43 4.64
C ASP A 18 -5.94 13.96 4.57
N ASP A 19 -5.62 13.47 3.37
CA ASP A 19 -5.17 12.09 3.15
C ASP A 19 -3.80 11.84 3.77
N ILE A 20 -2.87 12.80 3.66
CA ILE A 20 -1.54 12.71 4.28
C ILE A 20 -1.66 12.65 5.81
N ASP A 21 -2.49 13.49 6.43
CA ASP A 21 -2.72 13.45 7.88
C ASP A 21 -3.28 12.09 8.31
N THR A 22 -4.26 11.59 7.56
CA THR A 22 -4.87 10.27 7.80
C THR A 22 -3.84 9.14 7.71
N LEU A 23 -2.97 9.15 6.70
CA LEU A 23 -1.90 8.16 6.53
C LEU A 23 -0.86 8.24 7.63
N GLN A 24 -0.45 9.45 8.03
CA GLN A 24 0.51 9.63 9.12
C GLN A 24 -0.04 9.09 10.44
N VAL A 25 -1.32 9.34 10.75
CA VAL A 25 -1.99 8.71 11.91
C VAL A 25 -1.98 7.18 11.79
N TYR A 26 -2.30 6.64 10.61
CA TYR A 26 -2.29 5.19 10.38
C TYR A 26 -0.90 4.59 10.64
N PHE A 27 0.16 5.14 10.06
CA PHE A 27 1.53 4.61 10.21
C PHE A 27 2.06 4.69 11.65
N ASN A 28 1.69 5.74 12.39
CA ASN A 28 2.10 5.90 13.78
C ASN A 28 1.34 4.98 14.75
N THR A 29 0.19 4.45 14.34
CA THR A 29 -0.68 3.65 15.21
C THR A 29 -0.83 2.20 14.79
N HIS A 30 -0.16 1.77 13.72
CA HIS A 30 -0.23 0.40 13.22
C HIS A 30 1.14 -0.24 13.15
N TYR A 31 1.16 -1.55 13.36
CA TYR A 31 2.32 -2.41 13.22
C TYR A 31 1.97 -3.61 12.33
N TYR A 32 3.00 -4.29 11.83
CA TYR A 32 2.84 -5.55 11.11
C TYR A 32 3.59 -6.69 11.78
N ASN A 33 3.20 -7.92 11.43
CA ASN A 33 3.75 -9.18 11.93
C ASN A 33 5.16 -9.51 11.39
N SER A 34 6.11 -8.57 11.53
CA SER A 34 7.45 -8.65 10.93
C SER A 34 8.21 -9.94 11.23
N GLY A 35 8.26 -10.37 12.50
CA GLY A 35 8.98 -11.60 12.85
C GLY A 35 8.33 -12.87 12.28
N ALA A 36 7.01 -12.88 12.06
CA ALA A 36 6.34 -13.98 11.38
C ALA A 36 6.71 -14.02 9.88
N ILE A 37 6.79 -12.85 9.23
CA ILE A 37 7.23 -12.72 7.84
C ILE A 37 8.69 -13.16 7.68
N ASP A 38 9.58 -12.72 8.56
CA ASP A 38 11.01 -13.05 8.53
C ASP A 38 11.29 -14.55 8.77
N ALA A 39 10.37 -15.23 9.47
CA ALA A 39 10.47 -16.65 9.75
C ALA A 39 9.95 -17.55 8.61
N LEU A 40 9.36 -16.98 7.55
CA LEU A 40 8.87 -17.76 6.41
C LEU A 40 10.02 -18.41 5.64
N SER A 41 9.80 -19.66 5.23
CA SER A 41 10.73 -20.40 4.37
C SER A 41 10.50 -20.14 2.87
N SER A 42 9.46 -19.38 2.53
CA SER A 42 9.08 -19.00 1.17
C SER A 42 8.71 -17.52 1.11
N TYR A 43 8.61 -16.97 -0.10
CA TYR A 43 8.11 -15.59 -0.26
C TYR A 43 6.71 -15.44 0.35
N PRO A 44 6.45 -14.33 1.08
CA PRO A 44 5.15 -14.07 1.68
C PRO A 44 4.07 -13.89 0.62
N THR A 45 2.89 -14.39 0.93
CA THR A 45 1.64 -14.13 0.21
C THR A 45 0.83 -13.07 0.95
N ILE A 46 -0.23 -12.55 0.33
CA ILE A 46 -1.12 -11.57 0.97
C ILE A 46 -1.70 -12.12 2.28
N ALA A 47 -2.00 -13.42 2.33
CA ALA A 47 -2.57 -14.06 3.52
C ALA A 47 -1.60 -14.16 4.70
N ASP A 48 -0.30 -14.00 4.46
CA ASP A 48 0.72 -14.01 5.52
C ASP A 48 0.90 -12.63 6.16
N ILE A 49 0.39 -11.57 5.53
CA ILE A 49 0.58 -10.17 5.97
C ILE A 49 -0.56 -9.78 6.90
N GLU A 50 -0.22 -9.43 8.14
CA GLU A 50 -1.17 -8.92 9.11
C GLU A 50 -0.74 -7.53 9.57
N ILE A 51 -1.63 -6.55 9.41
CA ILE A 51 -1.45 -5.19 9.92
C ILE A 51 -2.49 -4.94 10.99
N SER A 52 -2.05 -4.53 12.18
CA SER A 52 -2.90 -4.35 13.34
C SER A 52 -2.67 -2.99 13.99
N LYS A 53 -3.75 -2.44 14.57
CA LYS A 53 -3.70 -1.19 15.33
C LYS A 53 -3.15 -1.45 16.73
N LEU A 54 -2.22 -0.61 17.17
CA LEU A 54 -1.79 -0.48 18.56
C LEU A 54 -2.71 0.51 19.27
N ASN A 55 -3.46 0.06 20.28
CA ASN A 55 -4.36 0.94 21.03
C ASN A 55 -3.62 1.72 22.11
N ASP A 56 -4.20 2.84 22.55
CA ASP A 56 -3.63 3.68 23.60
C ASP A 56 -3.39 2.89 24.89
N GLY A 57 -2.15 2.94 25.38
CA GLY A 57 -1.73 2.24 26.60
C GLY A 57 -1.32 0.78 26.39
N GLU A 58 -1.42 0.25 25.17
CA GLU A 58 -0.81 -1.03 24.82
C GLU A 58 0.68 -0.89 24.57
N THR A 59 1.42 -1.96 24.82
CA THR A 59 2.82 -2.08 24.42
C THR A 59 2.90 -2.82 23.09
N LEU A 60 3.78 -2.38 22.20
CA LEU A 60 4.05 -3.06 20.94
C LEU A 60 4.32 -4.56 21.20
N PRO A 61 3.59 -5.49 20.57
CA PRO A 61 3.81 -6.92 20.76
C PRO A 61 5.22 -7.35 20.35
N PRO A 62 5.79 -8.39 20.97
CA PRO A 62 7.09 -8.94 20.54
C PRO A 62 7.02 -9.41 19.08
N ASP A 63 8.16 -9.40 18.40
CA ASP A 63 8.30 -9.86 17.01
C ASP A 63 7.39 -9.14 16.00
N THR A 64 7.05 -7.87 16.30
CA THR A 64 6.33 -6.97 15.41
C THR A 64 7.10 -5.67 15.20
N THR A 65 6.72 -4.90 14.18
CA THR A 65 7.38 -3.63 13.85
C THR A 65 6.35 -2.57 13.49
N LEU A 66 6.47 -1.37 14.08
CA LEU A 66 5.62 -0.23 13.75
C LEU A 66 5.84 0.18 12.30
N LEU A 67 4.76 0.53 11.60
CA LEU A 67 4.85 0.91 10.19
C LEU A 67 5.70 2.16 9.99
N ILE A 68 5.53 3.18 10.85
CA ILE A 68 6.27 4.44 10.75
C ILE A 68 7.80 4.27 10.74
N ASP A 69 8.30 3.19 11.35
CA ASP A 69 9.74 2.94 11.45
C ASP A 69 10.35 2.36 10.16
N VAL A 70 9.52 1.84 9.25
CA VAL A 70 9.98 1.05 8.09
C VAL A 70 9.41 1.49 6.75
N ILE A 71 8.40 2.37 6.73
CA ILE A 71 7.86 2.89 5.47
C ILE A 71 8.83 3.86 4.80
N GLU A 72 8.91 3.78 3.47
CA GLU A 72 9.67 4.73 2.65
C GLU A 72 8.71 5.70 1.96
N GLU A 73 8.93 7.00 2.14
CA GLU A 73 8.26 8.04 1.36
C GLU A 73 8.84 8.13 -0.05
N LYS A 74 7.97 8.24 -1.05
CA LYS A 74 8.31 8.39 -2.46
C LYS A 74 7.41 9.44 -3.11
N GLN A 75 7.89 10.00 -4.22
CA GLN A 75 7.20 11.04 -4.97
C GLN A 75 7.04 10.64 -6.43
N THR A 76 5.93 11.05 -7.04
CA THR A 76 5.65 10.86 -8.46
C THR A 76 4.85 12.05 -8.99
N VAL A 77 4.88 12.24 -10.32
CA VAL A 77 4.07 13.26 -11.00
C VAL A 77 3.05 12.55 -11.87
N PHE A 78 1.78 12.87 -11.66
CA PHE A 78 0.71 12.37 -12.52
C PHE A 78 -0.25 13.51 -12.89
N ARG A 79 -0.51 13.67 -14.20
CA ARG A 79 -1.38 14.74 -14.73
C ARG A 79 -1.04 16.12 -14.15
N ASP A 80 0.25 16.48 -14.22
CA ASP A 80 0.77 17.77 -13.74
C ASP A 80 0.52 18.03 -12.25
N THR A 81 0.35 16.97 -11.46
CA THR A 81 0.14 17.03 -10.01
C THR A 81 1.19 16.16 -9.33
N ASP A 82 1.86 16.71 -8.32
CA ASP A 82 2.78 15.97 -7.47
C ASP A 82 1.99 15.10 -6.49
N TYR A 83 2.43 13.86 -6.33
CA TYR A 83 1.87 12.90 -5.39
C TYR A 83 2.97 12.31 -4.52
N THR A 84 2.71 12.28 -3.22
CA THR A 84 3.49 11.52 -2.25
C THR A 84 2.80 10.17 -2.02
N TYR A 85 3.58 9.10 -1.97
CA TYR A 85 3.13 7.77 -1.62
C TYR A 85 4.17 7.07 -0.75
N TYR A 86 3.75 6.01 -0.07
CA TYR A 86 4.60 5.29 0.87
C TYR A 86 4.69 3.82 0.48
N THR A 87 5.86 3.22 0.68
CA THR A 87 6.07 1.78 0.40
C THR A 87 6.66 1.09 1.60
N LEU A 88 6.08 -0.06 1.98
CA LEU A 88 6.70 -1.05 2.85
C LEU A 88 7.23 -2.19 1.98
N THR A 89 8.53 -2.46 2.07
CA THR A 89 9.17 -3.57 1.33
C THR A 89 9.39 -4.73 2.28
N LEU A 90 8.62 -5.80 2.14
CA LEU A 90 8.72 -6.98 3.01
C LEU A 90 9.86 -7.92 2.60
N ASN A 91 9.96 -8.21 1.31
CA ASN A 91 11.00 -9.08 0.75
C ASN A 91 11.34 -8.63 -0.67
N GLU A 92 12.58 -8.19 -0.88
CA GLU A 92 13.06 -7.92 -2.22
C GLU A 92 13.33 -9.24 -2.95
N GLY A 93 12.58 -9.49 -4.02
CA GLY A 93 12.88 -10.58 -4.95
C GLY A 93 14.24 -10.41 -5.63
N ALA A 94 14.86 -11.51 -6.05
CA ALA A 94 16.16 -11.50 -6.72
C ALA A 94 16.07 -11.20 -8.25
N GLY A 95 14.87 -11.11 -8.80
CA GLY A 95 14.65 -10.83 -10.22
C GLY A 95 14.84 -9.37 -10.61
N GLU A 96 14.84 -9.13 -11.92
CA GLU A 96 14.93 -7.78 -12.46
C GLU A 96 13.66 -6.97 -12.21
N ASN A 97 13.83 -5.66 -12.07
CA ASN A 97 12.71 -4.73 -12.07
C ASN A 97 12.07 -4.73 -13.46
N PRO A 98 10.73 -4.79 -13.56
CA PRO A 98 10.07 -4.74 -14.86
C PRO A 98 10.33 -3.38 -15.53
N HIS A 99 10.52 -3.40 -16.85
CA HIS A 99 10.56 -2.19 -17.65
C HIS A 99 9.14 -1.63 -17.80
N PHE A 100 9.03 -0.34 -18.10
CA PHE A 100 7.73 0.33 -18.26
C PHE A 100 6.79 -0.35 -19.27
N SER A 101 7.34 -0.99 -20.31
CA SER A 101 6.57 -1.70 -21.34
C SER A 101 6.27 -3.17 -21.01
N ASP A 102 6.67 -3.64 -19.81
CA ASP A 102 6.50 -5.04 -19.44
C ASP A 102 5.11 -5.30 -18.86
N GLN A 103 4.67 -6.55 -19.02
CA GLN A 103 3.53 -7.09 -18.33
C GLN A 103 3.98 -7.77 -17.03
N VAL A 104 3.29 -7.46 -15.94
CA VAL A 104 3.53 -8.05 -14.62
C VAL A 104 2.33 -8.88 -14.19
N ARG A 105 2.59 -10.02 -13.54
CA ARG A 105 1.56 -10.86 -12.92
C ARG A 105 1.55 -10.62 -11.43
N VAL A 106 0.41 -10.23 -10.87
CA VAL A 106 0.31 -9.78 -9.49
C VAL A 106 -0.86 -10.45 -8.77
N ASN A 107 -0.71 -10.65 -7.46
CA ASN A 107 -1.84 -10.70 -6.54
C ASN A 107 -1.85 -9.36 -5.79
N TYR A 108 -3.03 -8.79 -5.54
CA TYR A 108 -3.17 -7.55 -4.80
C TYR A 108 -4.41 -7.57 -3.91
N GLU A 109 -4.38 -6.77 -2.86
CA GLU A 109 -5.52 -6.38 -2.04
C GLU A 109 -5.42 -4.89 -1.76
N GLY A 110 -6.51 -4.17 -1.98
CA GLY A 110 -6.67 -2.76 -1.69
C GLY A 110 -7.71 -2.57 -0.60
N PHE A 111 -7.32 -1.91 0.49
CA PHE A 111 -8.17 -1.59 1.61
C PHE A 111 -7.96 -0.16 2.08
N LEU A 112 -9.02 0.45 2.63
CA LEU A 112 -8.96 1.79 3.22
C LEU A 112 -8.29 1.74 4.60
N THR A 113 -7.83 2.89 5.12
CA THR A 113 -7.28 3.01 6.49
C THR A 113 -8.28 2.62 7.60
N THR A 114 -9.56 2.45 7.26
CA THR A 114 -10.60 1.90 8.14
C THR A 114 -10.64 0.36 8.19
N GLY A 115 -9.81 -0.31 7.39
CA GLY A 115 -9.78 -1.76 7.22
C GLY A 115 -10.78 -2.31 6.19
N ALA A 116 -11.56 -1.45 5.52
CA ALA A 116 -12.52 -1.90 4.51
C ALA A 116 -11.83 -2.19 3.17
N THR A 117 -11.82 -3.45 2.74
CA THR A 117 -11.36 -3.86 1.40
C THR A 117 -12.27 -3.27 0.32
N PHE A 118 -11.69 -2.60 -0.67
CA PHE A 118 -12.42 -2.04 -1.82
C PHE A 118 -12.16 -2.81 -3.11
N ASP A 119 -11.03 -3.50 -3.23
CA ASP A 119 -10.70 -4.34 -4.38
C ASP A 119 -9.66 -5.41 -4.00
N ALA A 120 -9.70 -6.56 -4.67
CA ALA A 120 -8.74 -7.64 -4.45
C ALA A 120 -8.71 -8.60 -5.65
N SER A 121 -7.53 -9.15 -5.94
CA SER A 121 -7.41 -10.25 -6.89
C SER A 121 -7.80 -11.58 -6.23
N VAL A 122 -8.79 -12.29 -6.78
CA VAL A 122 -9.13 -13.67 -6.35
C VAL A 122 -8.10 -14.68 -6.89
N THR A 123 -7.58 -14.42 -8.08
CA THR A 123 -6.48 -15.16 -8.72
C THR A 123 -5.52 -14.15 -9.33
N SER A 124 -4.27 -14.53 -9.55
CA SER A 124 -3.29 -13.62 -10.14
C SER A 124 -3.76 -13.02 -11.45
N VAL A 125 -3.57 -11.72 -11.60
CA VAL A 125 -3.96 -10.94 -12.77
C VAL A 125 -2.72 -10.43 -13.50
N ASP A 126 -2.79 -10.39 -14.82
CA ASP A 126 -1.75 -9.78 -15.63
C ASP A 126 -2.08 -8.31 -15.89
N ILE A 127 -1.16 -7.42 -15.52
CA ILE A 127 -1.27 -5.97 -15.68
C ILE A 127 -0.20 -5.51 -16.66
N ASP A 128 -0.64 -4.83 -17.72
CA ASP A 128 0.26 -4.12 -18.62
C ASP A 128 0.62 -2.78 -17.96
N LEU A 129 1.90 -2.56 -17.62
CA LEU A 129 2.35 -1.42 -16.83
C LEU A 129 1.99 -0.03 -17.39
N PRO A 130 1.96 0.21 -18.72
CA PRO A 130 1.45 1.46 -19.30
C PRO A 130 -0.06 1.67 -19.07
N SER A 131 -0.81 0.59 -18.85
CA SER A 131 -2.26 0.61 -18.57
C SER A 131 -2.59 0.48 -17.09
N ALA A 132 -1.60 0.14 -16.26
CA ALA A 132 -1.72 0.13 -14.82
C ALA A 132 -2.19 1.53 -14.39
N ILE A 133 -3.23 1.55 -13.55
CA ILE A 133 -3.87 2.78 -13.09
C ILE A 133 -2.78 3.72 -12.63
N ALA A 134 -2.63 4.85 -13.33
CA ALA A 134 -1.81 5.92 -12.87
C ALA A 134 -2.53 6.53 -11.66
N VAL A 135 -2.13 6.08 -10.48
CA VAL A 135 -2.80 6.31 -9.22
C VAL A 135 -2.65 7.78 -8.84
N GLY A 136 -3.77 8.50 -8.79
CA GLY A 136 -3.88 9.64 -7.89
C GLY A 136 -4.18 9.10 -6.50
N THR A 137 -3.17 9.14 -5.64
CA THR A 137 -3.17 8.72 -4.22
C THR A 137 -3.57 7.26 -3.97
N GLU A 138 -2.64 6.48 -3.38
CA GLU A 138 -2.77 5.08 -2.88
C GLU A 138 -2.32 3.93 -3.82
N PHE A 139 -1.19 3.34 -3.44
CA PHE A 139 -0.54 2.10 -3.93
C PHE A 139 0.40 2.19 -5.15
N TYR A 140 1.68 1.92 -4.87
CA TYR A 140 2.62 1.36 -5.85
C TYR A 140 3.14 0.02 -5.34
N LEU A 141 2.90 -1.03 -6.13
CA LEU A 141 3.36 -2.39 -5.86
C LEU A 141 4.81 -2.50 -6.34
N ASN A 142 5.78 -2.56 -5.43
CA ASN A 142 7.18 -2.81 -5.76
C ASN A 142 7.40 -4.34 -5.85
N LEU A 143 7.06 -4.94 -7.00
CA LEU A 143 7.24 -6.38 -7.22
C LEU A 143 8.55 -6.66 -7.95
N LYS A 144 9.50 -7.31 -7.26
CA LYS A 144 10.61 -8.02 -7.91
C LYS A 144 10.20 -9.46 -8.13
N ARG A 145 10.47 -10.00 -9.34
CA ARG A 145 10.17 -11.40 -9.67
C ARG A 145 11.00 -12.35 -8.78
N PRO A 146 10.42 -13.43 -8.20
CA PRO A 146 11.22 -14.52 -7.66
C PRO A 146 11.88 -15.30 -8.82
N ILE A 147 13.15 -15.68 -8.65
CA ILE A 147 13.85 -16.59 -9.56
C ILE A 147 13.40 -18.01 -9.20
N ASN A 148 12.67 -18.68 -10.09
CA ASN A 148 12.47 -20.12 -10.00
C ASN A 148 13.72 -20.81 -10.55
N THR A 149 14.48 -21.49 -9.70
CA THR A 149 15.43 -22.54 -10.10
C THR A 149 14.71 -23.85 -10.35
#